data_AF-G3MEY7-F1
#
_entry.id   AF-G3MEY7-F1
#
_cell.length_a   1.000
_cell.length_b   1.000
_cell.length_c   1.000
_cell.angle_alpha   90.00
_cell.angle_beta   90.00
_cell.angle_gamma   90.00
#
_symmetry.space_group_name_H-M   'P 1'
#
loop_
_entity.id
_entity.type
_entity.pdbx_description
1 polymer ?
#
loop_
_entity_poly.entity_id
_entity_poly.type
_entity_poly.pdbx_seq_one_letter_code
_entity_poly.pdbx_strand_id
1 'polypeptide(L)'
;MHDFLTGGFTANTTLAKWCRDNGVLLHIHRAMHAVIDRQKNHGIHLRVLAKCLRLSGGDHLHSGTVVGKLEGDRAATLGFVDLMREDYVEEDRSRGVFFT
;
A
#
# COMPACT_ATOMS: atom_id res chain seq x y z
N MET A 1 -0.55 0.06 -15.67
CA MET A 1 -0.05 -0.48 -14.39
C MET A 1 1.34 0.04 -14.11
N HIS A 2 1.77 0.11 -12.86
CA HIS A 2 3.11 0.57 -12.49
C HIS A 2 3.64 -0.08 -11.22
N ASP A 3 4.95 -0.34 -11.17
CA ASP A 3 5.64 -0.86 -10.00
C ASP A 3 6.22 0.31 -9.20
N PHE A 4 5.43 0.87 -8.27
CA PHE A 4 5.73 2.17 -7.68
C PHE A 4 7.01 2.22 -6.80
N LEU A 5 7.41 1.08 -6.22
CA LEU A 5 8.62 1.02 -5.37
C LEU A 5 9.89 0.91 -6.20
N THR A 6 9.87 0.13 -7.28
CA THR A 6 11.03 -0.06 -8.14
C THR A 6 11.19 1.10 -9.13
N GLY A 7 10.07 1.68 -9.60
CA GLY A 7 10.05 2.93 -10.37
C GLY A 7 10.27 4.19 -9.51
N GLY A 8 9.94 4.11 -8.23
CA GLY A 8 10.09 5.19 -7.25
C GLY A 8 8.90 6.16 -7.20
N PHE A 9 8.69 6.76 -6.02
CA PHE A 9 7.57 7.68 -5.76
C PHE A 9 7.51 8.90 -6.69
N THR A 10 8.67 9.42 -7.12
CA THR A 10 8.72 10.56 -8.06
C THR A 10 8.10 10.19 -9.41
N ALA A 11 8.44 9.01 -9.94
CA ALA A 11 7.88 8.51 -11.19
C ALA A 11 6.40 8.16 -11.02
N ASN A 12 6.03 7.48 -9.93
CA ASN A 12 4.64 7.13 -9.63
C ASN A 12 3.73 8.36 -9.58
N THR A 13 4.14 9.41 -8.86
CA THR A 13 3.32 10.63 -8.71
C THR A 13 3.16 11.34 -10.06
N THR A 14 4.21 11.36 -10.88
CA THR A 14 4.14 11.91 -12.25
C THR A 14 3.15 11.12 -13.11
N LEU A 15 3.24 9.79 -13.06
CA LEU A 15 2.38 8.90 -13.82
C LEU A 15 0.92 8.99 -13.35
N ALA A 16 0.66 9.07 -12.04
CA ALA A 16 -0.69 9.20 -11.50
C ALA A 16 -1.38 10.49 -11.97
N LYS A 17 -0.65 11.61 -12.02
CA LYS A 17 -1.16 12.88 -12.58
C LYS A 17 -1.48 12.73 -14.06
N TRP A 18 -0.57 12.14 -14.84
CA TRP A 18 -0.83 11.88 -16.25
C TRP A 18 -2.05 10.98 -16.47
N CYS A 19 -2.19 9.90 -15.70
CA CYS A 19 -3.34 8.99 -15.74
C CYS A 19 -4.65 9.73 -15.44
N ARG A 20 -4.66 10.64 -14.45
CA ARG A 20 -5.80 11.50 -14.15
C ARG A 20 -6.16 12.40 -15.34
N ASP A 21 -5.19 13.06 -15.94
CA ASP A 21 -5.41 13.98 -17.06
C ASP A 21 -5.88 13.26 -18.34
N ASN A 22 -5.63 11.96 -18.45
CA ASN A 22 -5.93 11.14 -19.63
C ASN A 22 -7.04 10.10 -19.41
N GLY A 23 -7.71 10.10 -18.25
CA GLY A 23 -8.81 9.18 -17.95
C GLY A 23 -8.40 7.70 -17.92
N VAL A 24 -7.16 7.40 -17.51
CA VAL A 24 -6.61 6.04 -17.46
C VAL A 24 -6.56 5.56 -16.01
N LEU A 25 -7.11 4.37 -15.74
CA LEU A 25 -6.96 3.72 -14.45
C LEU A 25 -5.50 3.24 -14.23
N LEU A 26 -4.97 3.48 -13.05
CA LEU A 26 -3.61 3.15 -12.65
C LEU A 26 -3.60 2.04 -11.59
N HIS A 27 -3.51 0.79 -12.05
CA HIS A 27 -3.20 -0.35 -11.19
C HIS A 27 -1.76 -0.31 -10.69
N ILE A 28 -1.54 -0.43 -9.38
CA ILE A 28 -0.22 -0.40 -8.76
C ILE A 28 0.18 -1.78 -8.25
N HIS A 29 1.35 -2.22 -8.68
CA HIS A 29 2.00 -3.42 -8.15
C HIS A 29 3.09 -3.04 -7.15
N ARG A 30 3.22 -3.84 -6.08
CA ARG A 30 4.13 -3.57 -4.95
C ARG A 30 5.44 -4.35 -5.03
N ALA A 31 5.97 -4.60 -6.22
CA ALA A 31 7.23 -5.32 -6.38
C ALA A 31 8.32 -4.73 -5.46
N MET A 32 9.18 -5.58 -4.90
CA MET A 32 10.22 -5.23 -3.91
C MET A 32 9.72 -4.92 -2.48
N HIS A 33 8.41 -4.79 -2.21
CA HIS A 33 7.93 -4.41 -0.86
C HIS A 33 8.44 -5.30 0.27
N ALA A 34 8.48 -6.63 0.08
CA ALA A 34 8.91 -7.60 1.08
C ALA A 34 10.41 -7.55 1.41
N VAL A 35 11.21 -6.81 0.64
CA VAL A 35 12.60 -6.47 1.02
C VAL A 35 12.61 -5.49 2.19
N ILE A 36 11.57 -4.67 2.33
CA ILE A 36 11.46 -3.57 3.29
C ILE A 36 10.50 -3.89 4.43
N ASP A 37 9.39 -4.61 4.17
CA ASP A 37 8.27 -4.69 5.11
C ASP A 37 8.06 -6.05 5.79
N ARG A 38 8.86 -7.06 5.45
CA ARG A 38 8.65 -8.44 5.93
C ARG A 38 9.13 -8.68 7.35
N GLN A 39 10.24 -8.06 7.76
CA GLN A 39 10.86 -8.34 9.05
C GLN A 39 10.26 -7.47 10.15
N LYS A 40 9.86 -8.08 11.27
CA LYS A 40 9.23 -7.36 12.39
C LYS A 40 10.20 -6.47 13.17
N ASN A 41 11.49 -6.76 13.11
CA ASN A 41 12.54 -6.10 13.89
C ASN A 41 13.29 -4.99 13.13
N HIS A 42 13.13 -4.87 11.81
CA HIS A 42 13.76 -3.84 11.01
C HIS A 42 13.00 -3.62 9.70
N GLY A 43 12.83 -2.35 9.30
CA GLY A 43 12.20 -1.99 8.04
C GLY A 43 11.03 -1.03 8.20
N ILE A 44 10.12 -1.02 7.23
CA ILE A 44 8.94 -0.16 7.20
C ILE A 44 7.73 -1.04 6.91
N HIS A 45 6.80 -1.15 7.86
CA HIS A 45 5.61 -1.98 7.68
C HIS A 45 4.74 -1.50 6.51
N LEU A 46 4.16 -2.44 5.75
CA LEU A 46 3.37 -2.17 4.53
C LEU A 46 2.29 -1.09 4.71
N ARG A 47 1.63 -1.03 5.88
CA ARG A 47 0.63 -0.01 6.21
C ARG A 47 1.10 1.43 5.94
N VAL A 48 2.39 1.71 6.15
CA VAL A 48 2.99 3.02 5.89
C VAL A 48 3.09 3.23 4.38
N LEU A 49 3.64 2.24 3.65
CA LEU A 49 3.75 2.28 2.19
C LEU A 49 2.39 2.38 1.49
N ALA A 50 1.36 1.74 2.03
CA ALA A 50 -0.01 1.82 1.54
C ALA A 50 -0.59 3.24 1.69
N LYS A 51 -0.39 3.90 2.84
CA LYS A 51 -0.75 5.32 3.03
C LYS A 51 0.02 6.22 2.06
N CYS A 52 1.34 6.04 1.94
CA CYS A 52 2.16 6.80 1.00
C CYS A 52 1.70 6.63 -0.45
N LEU A 53 1.33 5.42 -0.86
CA LEU A 53 0.81 5.17 -2.20
C LEU A 53 -0.56 5.83 -2.41
N ARG A 54 -1.49 5.69 -1.46
CA ARG A 54 -2.82 6.32 -1.54
C ARG A 54 -2.71 7.84 -1.76
N LEU A 55 -1.72 8.47 -1.13
CA LEU A 55 -1.43 9.91 -1.31
C LEU A 55 -0.67 10.23 -2.61
N SER A 56 0.29 9.39 -3.01
CA SER A 56 1.05 9.57 -4.26
C SER A 56 0.19 9.37 -5.51
N GLY A 57 -0.81 8.50 -5.43
CA GLY A 57 -1.78 8.21 -6.47
C GLY A 57 -1.68 6.78 -7.01
N GLY A 58 -2.83 6.12 -7.10
CA GLY A 58 -3.02 4.77 -7.62
C GLY A 58 -4.45 4.32 -7.35
N ASP A 59 -5.08 3.65 -8.31
CA ASP A 59 -6.49 3.26 -8.21
C ASP A 59 -6.66 1.89 -7.55
N HIS A 60 -5.66 1.00 -7.71
CA HIS A 60 -5.61 -0.30 -7.06
C HIS A 60 -4.21 -0.56 -6.46
N LEU A 61 -4.15 -1.28 -5.35
CA LEU A 61 -2.90 -1.78 -4.75
C LEU A 61 -3.08 -3.24 -4.34
N HIS A 62 -2.08 -4.08 -4.65
CA HIS A 62 -2.01 -5.44 -4.10
C HIS A 62 -1.92 -5.39 -2.57
N SER A 63 -2.92 -5.95 -1.89
CA SER A 63 -3.00 -6.01 -0.42
C SER A 63 -2.43 -7.31 0.18
N GLY A 64 -2.30 -8.37 -0.61
CA GLY A 64 -1.95 -9.70 -0.11
C GLY A 64 -3.20 -10.57 0.03
N THR A 65 -2.99 -11.87 0.25
CA THR A 65 -4.10 -12.84 0.21
C THR A 65 -4.38 -13.51 1.54
N VAL A 66 -3.47 -13.38 2.52
CA VAL A 66 -3.47 -14.08 3.82
C VAL A 66 -3.29 -15.60 3.68
N VAL A 67 -4.03 -16.25 2.77
CA VAL A 67 -4.08 -17.71 2.58
C VAL A 67 -3.30 -18.22 1.37
N GLY A 68 -2.70 -17.32 0.58
CA GLY A 68 -1.94 -17.67 -0.61
C GLY A 68 -0.45 -17.96 -0.34
N LYS A 69 0.33 -18.02 -1.41
CA LYS A 69 1.77 -18.39 -1.33
C LYS A 69 2.69 -17.33 -0.70
N LEU A 70 2.24 -16.08 -0.59
CA LEU A 70 3.01 -14.96 -0.03
C LEU A 70 2.47 -14.61 1.35
N GLU A 71 3.38 -14.29 2.28
CA GLU A 71 3.06 -14.00 3.68
C GLU A 71 2.12 -12.80 3.84
N GLY A 72 1.29 -12.84 4.88
CA GLY A 72 0.44 -11.74 5.30
C GLY A 72 -0.43 -12.12 6.50
N ASP A 73 -0.15 -11.52 7.66
CA ASP A 73 -1.00 -11.64 8.85
C ASP A 73 -2.41 -11.07 8.62
N ARG A 74 -3.45 -11.79 9.05
CA ARG A 74 -4.85 -11.42 8.80
C ARG A 74 -5.24 -10.10 9.48
N ALA A 75 -4.88 -9.92 10.74
CA ALA A 75 -5.30 -8.74 11.51
C ALA A 75 -4.64 -7.48 10.97
N ALA A 76 -3.33 -7.53 10.69
CA ALA A 76 -2.61 -6.45 10.04
C ALA A 76 -3.16 -6.14 8.64
N THR A 77 -3.52 -7.19 7.87
CA THR A 77 -4.11 -7.04 6.52
C THR A 77 -5.43 -6.30 6.54
N LEU A 78 -6.34 -6.64 7.46
CA LEU A 78 -7.59 -5.90 7.61
C LEU A 78 -7.32 -4.42 7.96
N GLY A 79 -6.39 -4.16 8.88
CA GLY A 79 -6.02 -2.79 9.24
C GLY A 79 -5.57 -1.95 8.05
N PHE A 80 -4.59 -2.41 7.25
CA PHE A 80 -4.13 -1.62 6.11
C PHE A 80 -5.08 -1.63 4.91
N VAL A 81 -6.00 -2.60 4.81
CA VAL A 81 -7.09 -2.57 3.82
C VAL A 81 -8.09 -1.46 4.14
N ASP A 82 -8.42 -1.25 5.41
CA ASP A 82 -9.27 -0.12 5.82
C ASP A 82 -8.55 1.22 5.55
N LEU A 83 -7.24 1.30 5.86
CA LEU A 83 -6.41 2.48 5.54
C LEU A 83 -6.35 2.83 4.04
N MET A 84 -6.62 1.89 3.14
CA MET A 84 -6.65 2.14 1.69
C MET A 84 -8.02 2.63 1.19
N ARG A 85 -9.11 2.37 1.92
CA ARG A 85 -10.48 2.53 1.42
C ARG A 85 -11.29 3.56 2.18
N GLU A 86 -11.18 3.55 3.50
CA GLU A 86 -12.06 4.35 4.36
C GLU A 86 -11.61 5.81 4.37
N ASP A 87 -12.56 6.71 4.58
CA ASP A 87 -12.30 8.15 4.75
C ASP A 87 -11.65 8.45 6.11
N TYR A 88 -11.98 7.63 7.11
CA TYR A 88 -11.49 7.75 8.48
C TYR A 88 -11.31 6.36 9.09
N VAL A 89 -10.18 6.14 9.77
CA VAL A 89 -9.86 4.85 10.42
C VAL A 89 -9.34 5.14 11.82
N GLU A 90 -10.03 4.63 12.84
CA GLU A 90 -9.65 4.80 14.24
C GLU A 90 -8.37 4.02 14.62
N GLU A 91 -7.70 4.43 15.70
CA GLU A 91 -6.63 3.64 16.31
C GLU A 91 -7.13 2.25 16.72
N ASP A 92 -6.43 1.20 16.25
CA ASP A 92 -6.67 -0.18 16.64
C ASP A 92 -5.35 -0.96 16.62
N ARG A 93 -4.71 -1.06 17.79
CA ARG A 93 -3.44 -1.78 17.95
C ARG A 93 -3.56 -3.28 17.68
N SER A 94 -4.75 -3.86 17.81
CA SER A 94 -4.98 -5.28 17.49
C SER A 94 -4.84 -5.55 15.99
N ARG A 95 -5.08 -4.53 15.15
CA ARG A 95 -4.86 -4.54 13.69
C ARG A 95 -3.58 -3.81 13.27
N GLY A 96 -2.75 -3.39 14.24
CA GLY A 96 -1.52 -2.63 13.98
C GLY A 96 -1.76 -1.21 13.46
N VAL A 97 -2.93 -0.61 13.71
CA VAL A 97 -3.20 0.81 13.44
C VAL A 97 -2.86 1.58 14.71
N PHE A 98 -1.81 2.41 14.67
CA PHE A 98 -1.27 3.10 15.85
C PHE A 98 -1.82 4.51 16.05
N PHE A 99 -2.41 5.08 15.00
CA PHE A 99 -2.92 6.44 14.96
C PHE A 99 -4.14 6.46 14.07
N THR A 100 -5.08 7.33 14.43
CA THR A 100 -6.17 7.76 13.57
C THR A 100 -5.66 8.63 12.42
#